data_AF-A0A4R8DP55-F1
#
_entry.id   AF-A0A4R8DP55-F1
#
_cell.length_a   1.000
_cell.length_b   1.000
_cell.length_c   1.000
_cell.angle_alpha   90.00
_cell.angle_beta   90.00
_cell.angle_gamma   90.00
#
_symmetry.space_group_name_H-M   'P 1'
#
loop_
_entity.id
_entity.type
_entity.pdbx_description
1 polymer ?
#
loop_
_entity_poly.entity_id
_entity_poly.type
_entity_poly.pdbx_seq_one_letter_code
_entity_poly.pdbx_strand_id
1 'polypeptide(L)'
;MPRFTPIRKMRAGLALLLLIVCLGLAAPAARAQCSICTRTAQQLGEKPAKSLNAAILYLMAIPFCVMGFIGYRWWKNEYGNH
;
A
#
# COMPACT_ATOMS: atom_id res chain seq x y z
N MET A 1 -15.69 -14.98 -13.26
CA MET A 1 -16.09 -13.62 -12.86
C MET A 1 -17.11 -13.69 -11.73
N PRO A 2 -16.80 -13.28 -10.49
CA PRO A 2 -17.84 -13.13 -9.48
C PRO A 2 -18.73 -11.92 -9.85
N ARG A 3 -20.04 -12.14 -9.88
CA ARG A 3 -21.03 -11.12 -10.23
C ARG A 3 -21.05 -10.00 -9.18
N PHE A 4 -20.65 -8.80 -9.58
CA PHE A 4 -20.74 -7.60 -8.77
C PHE A 4 -22.15 -6.96 -8.91
N THR A 5 -23.06 -7.20 -7.97
CA THR A 5 -24.40 -6.53 -7.90
C THR A 5 -24.29 -5.07 -7.38
N PRO A 6 -24.84 -4.03 -8.03
CA PRO A 6 -24.41 -2.64 -7.76
C PRO A 6 -25.20 -1.83 -6.71
N ILE A 7 -26.38 -2.24 -6.25
CA ILE A 7 -27.30 -1.28 -5.57
C ILE A 7 -27.11 -1.20 -4.04
N ARG A 8 -26.72 -2.29 -3.35
CA ARG A 8 -26.36 -2.25 -1.91
C ARG A 8 -24.98 -1.61 -1.66
N LYS A 9 -24.22 -1.35 -2.73
CA LYS A 9 -22.80 -0.99 -2.71
C LYS A 9 -22.50 0.47 -2.46
N MET A 10 -23.45 1.40 -2.66
CA MET A 10 -23.12 2.83 -2.61
C MET A 10 -22.86 3.32 -1.17
N ARG A 11 -23.66 2.87 -0.19
CA ARG A 11 -23.45 3.16 1.24
C ARG A 11 -22.21 2.45 1.79
N ALA A 12 -21.96 1.22 1.33
CA ALA A 12 -20.76 0.45 1.69
C ALA A 12 -19.48 1.04 1.06
N GLY A 13 -19.57 1.57 -0.17
CA GLY A 13 -18.47 2.23 -0.87
C GLY A 13 -18.11 3.57 -0.23
N LEU A 14 -19.12 4.35 0.19
CA LEU A 14 -18.88 5.59 0.94
C LEU A 14 -18.27 5.29 2.33
N ALA A 15 -18.76 4.27 3.04
CA ALA A 15 -18.18 3.85 4.30
C ALA A 15 -16.73 3.34 4.14
N LEU A 16 -16.45 2.57 3.08
CA LEU A 16 -15.10 2.09 2.75
C LEU A 16 -14.16 3.26 2.38
N LEU A 17 -14.64 4.23 1.60
CA LEU A 17 -13.89 5.43 1.24
C LEU A 17 -13.56 6.26 2.48
N LEU A 18 -14.54 6.51 3.36
CA LEU A 18 -14.35 7.24 4.62
C LEU A 18 -13.38 6.50 5.55
N LEU A 19 -13.45 5.16 5.61
CA LEU A 19 -12.51 4.35 6.37
C LEU A 19 -11.08 4.50 5.85
N ILE A 20 -10.86 4.41 4.53
CA ILE A 20 -9.54 4.56 3.91
C ILE A 20 -8.98 5.97 4.17
N VAL A 21 -9.80 7.02 4.05
CA VAL A 21 -9.40 8.40 4.31
C VAL A 21 -9.04 8.60 5.80
N CYS A 22 -9.84 8.09 6.73
CA CYS A 22 -9.52 8.11 8.16
C CYS A 22 -8.21 7.37 8.48
N LEU A 23 -7.99 6.20 7.89
CA LEU A 23 -6.75 5.43 8.07
C LEU A 23 -5.54 6.17 7.49
N GLY A 24 -5.70 6.86 6.36
CA GLY A 24 -4.65 7.68 5.75
C GLY A 24 -4.29 8.92 6.58
N LEU A 25 -5.28 9.57 7.19
CA LEU A 25 -5.09 10.71 8.10
C LEU A 25 -4.45 10.31 9.44
N ALA A 26 -4.68 9.08 9.90
CA ALA A 26 -4.07 8.51 11.09
C ALA A 26 -2.63 8.01 10.87
N ALA A 27 -2.11 8.08 9.64
CA ALA A 27 -0.74 7.68 9.35
C ALA A 27 0.26 8.66 9.99
N PRO A 28 1.15 8.20 10.89
CA PRO A 28 2.12 9.08 11.52
C PRO A 28 3.09 9.63 10.47
N ALA A 29 3.30 10.95 10.48
CA ALA A 29 4.22 11.62 9.56
C ALA A 29 5.63 10.99 9.66
N ALA A 30 6.01 10.23 8.63
CA ALA A 30 7.34 9.65 8.43
C ALA A 30 7.93 8.79 9.58
N ARG A 31 7.14 8.37 10.58
CA ARG A 31 7.59 7.44 11.62
C ARG A 31 7.36 6.01 11.14
N ALA A 32 8.39 5.18 11.15
CA ALA A 32 8.28 3.79 10.74
C ALA A 32 7.16 3.08 11.53
N GLN A 33 6.27 2.38 10.83
CA GLN A 33 5.11 1.71 11.44
C GLN A 33 5.47 0.41 12.16
N CYS A 34 6.72 -0.07 12.03
CA CYS A 34 7.28 -1.23 12.72
C CYS A 34 8.12 -0.81 13.94
N SER A 35 7.89 -1.48 15.08
CA SER A 35 8.63 -1.25 16.33
C SER A 35 10.12 -1.58 16.21
N ILE A 36 10.47 -2.61 15.42
CA ILE A 36 11.85 -3.02 15.12
C ILE A 36 12.60 -1.90 14.38
N CYS A 37 11.97 -1.33 13.36
CA CYS A 37 12.54 -0.28 12.52
C CYS A 37 12.85 1.00 13.31
N THR A 38 11.97 1.35 14.26
CA THR A 38 12.15 2.51 15.13
C THR A 38 13.35 2.33 16.07
N ARG A 39 13.52 1.14 16.64
CA ARG A 39 14.64 0.84 17.54
C ARG A 39 15.98 0.87 16.79
N THR A 40 16.02 0.24 15.61
CA THR A 40 17.21 0.25 14.76
C THR A 40 17.59 1.67 14.34
N ALA A 41 16.62 2.50 13.95
CA ALA A 41 16.86 3.90 13.61
C ALA A 41 17.41 4.73 14.78
N GLN A 42 17.09 4.41 16.04
CA GLN A 42 17.62 5.14 17.19
C GLN A 42 19.09 4.80 17.50
N GLN A 43 19.56 3.64 17.07
CA GLN A 43 20.96 3.20 17.26
C GLN A 43 21.89 3.69 16.15
N LEU A 44 21.32 4.07 15.02
CA LEU A 44 22.00 4.62 13.85
C LEU A 44 21.83 6.14 13.95
N GLY A 45 22.89 6.94 13.99
CA GLY A 45 22.75 8.41 14.13
C GLY A 45 21.81 9.07 13.10
N GLU A 46 21.57 10.38 13.25
CA GLU A 46 20.61 11.19 12.45
C GLU A 46 20.58 10.89 10.93
N LYS A 47 21.76 10.77 10.28
CA LYS A 47 21.87 10.53 8.84
C LYS A 47 21.36 9.15 8.40
N PRO A 48 21.89 8.03 8.93
CA PRO A 48 21.41 6.69 8.58
C PRO A 48 19.98 6.38 9.05
N ALA A 49 19.50 7.01 10.13
CA ALA A 49 18.11 6.88 10.59
C ALA A 49 17.11 7.36 9.51
N LYS A 50 17.42 8.46 8.82
CA LYS A 50 16.56 9.01 7.75
C LYS A 50 16.51 8.11 6.51
N SER A 51 17.64 7.48 6.15
CA SER A 51 17.69 6.53 5.02
C SER A 51 16.96 5.22 5.30
N LEU A 52 16.84 4.80 6.57
CA LEU A 52 16.19 3.54 6.92
C LEU A 52 14.69 3.55 6.60
N ASN A 53 13.99 4.66 6.85
CA ASN A 53 12.56 4.79 6.53
C ASN A 53 12.29 4.71 5.02
N ALA A 54 13.17 5.28 4.20
CA ALA A 54 13.09 5.19 2.76
C ALA A 54 13.27 3.74 2.27
N ALA A 55 14.19 2.99 2.87
CA ALA A 55 14.41 1.58 2.55
C ALA A 55 13.18 0.70 2.89
N ILE A 56 12.50 0.95 4.02
CA ILE A 56 11.29 0.21 4.41
C ILE A 56 10.17 0.45 3.39
N LEU A 57 9.94 1.72 3.02
CA LEU A 57 8.94 2.06 2.00
C LEU A 57 9.27 1.40 0.65
N TYR A 58 10.55 1.40 0.26
CA TYR A 58 11.00 0.73 -0.96
C TYR A 58 10.69 -0.77 -0.94
N LEU A 59 11.04 -1.46 0.16
CA LEU A 59 10.77 -2.90 0.32
C LEU A 59 9.28 -3.22 0.36
N MET A 60 8.47 -2.37 0.99
CA MET A 60 7.00 -2.53 1.01
C MET A 60 6.38 -2.31 -0.37
N ALA A 61 6.91 -1.38 -1.18
CA ALA A 61 6.36 -1.08 -2.50
C ALA A 61 6.62 -2.19 -3.53
N ILE A 62 7.79 -2.83 -3.48
CA ILE A 62 8.19 -3.89 -4.43
C ILE A 62 7.14 -4.97 -4.66
N PRO A 63 6.62 -5.68 -3.63
CA PRO A 63 5.67 -6.76 -3.86
C PRO A 63 4.39 -6.27 -4.56
N PHE A 64 3.92 -5.07 -4.25
CA PHE A 64 2.76 -4.49 -4.94
C PHE A 64 3.07 -4.14 -6.40
N CYS A 65 4.25 -3.56 -6.67
CA CYS A 65 4.68 -3.28 -8.04
C CYS A 65 4.81 -4.56 -8.87
N VAL A 66 5.42 -5.61 -8.33
CA VAL A 66 5.58 -6.91 -9.00
C VAL A 66 4.22 -7.54 -9.28
N MET A 67 3.36 -7.64 -8.27
CA MET A 67 2.02 -8.23 -8.44
C MET A 67 1.16 -7.41 -9.42
N GLY A 68 1.23 -6.08 -9.35
CA GLY A 68 0.55 -5.19 -10.29
C GLY A 68 1.01 -5.37 -11.73
N PHE A 69 2.33 -5.49 -11.95
CA PHE A 69 2.90 -5.72 -13.28
C PHE A 69 2.48 -7.09 -13.84
N ILE A 70 2.58 -8.16 -13.06
CA ILE A 70 2.16 -9.51 -13.46
C ILE A 70 0.67 -9.53 -13.80
N GLY A 71 -0.17 -8.96 -12.92
CA GLY A 71 -1.61 -8.88 -13.12
C GLY A 71 -1.98 -8.09 -14.38
N TYR A 72 -1.32 -6.95 -14.63
CA TYR A 72 -1.52 -6.16 -15.84
C TYR A 72 -1.15 -6.93 -17.12
N ARG A 73 0.00 -7.61 -17.11
CA ARG A 73 0.42 -8.43 -18.27
C ARG A 73 -0.54 -9.58 -18.54
N TRP A 74 -1.02 -10.25 -17.50
CA TRP A 74 -1.98 -11.34 -17.66
C TRP A 74 -3.30 -10.83 -18.22
N TRP A 75 -3.85 -9.75 -17.68
CA TRP A 75 -5.06 -9.13 -18.22
C TRP A 75 -4.91 -8.77 -19.70
N LYS A 76 -3.79 -8.12 -20.06
CA LYS A 76 -3.55 -7.74 -21.46
C LYS A 76 -3.48 -8.95 -22.38
N ASN A 77 -2.88 -10.06 -21.93
CA ASN A 77 -2.83 -11.29 -22.72
C ASN A 77 -4.22 -11.95 -22.88
N GLU A 78 -5.07 -11.90 -21.85
CA GLU A 78 -6.38 -12.57 -21.88
C GLU A 78 -7.43 -11.75 -22.66
N TYR A 79 -7.39 -10.43 -22.55
CA TYR A 79 -8.43 -9.54 -23.10
C TYR A 79 -7.96 -8.65 -24.26
N GLY A 80 -6.66 -8.59 -24.55
CA GLY A 80 -6.09 -7.79 -25.63
C GLY A 80 -5.70 -8.58 -26.88
N ASN A 81 -5.94 -9.89 -26.91
CA ASN A 81 -5.73 -10.77 -28.07
C ASN A 81 -7.06 -11.16 -28.77
N HIS A 82 -8.11 -10.38 -28.55
CA HIS A 82 -9.36 -10.35 -29.32
C HIS A 82 -9.56 -8.94 -29.87
#